data_AF-A0A7V8XKP3-F1
#
_entry.id   AF-A0A7V8XKP3-F1
#
_cell.length_a   1.000
_cell.length_b   1.000
_cell.length_c   1.000
_cell.angle_alpha   90.00
_cell.angle_beta   90.00
_cell.angle_gamma   90.00
#
_symmetry.space_group_name_H-M   'P 1'
#
loop_
_entity.id
_entity.type
_entity.pdbx_description
1 polymer ?
#
loop_
_entity_poly.entity_id
_entity_poly.type
_entity_poly.pdbx_seq_one_letter_code
_entity_poly.pdbx_strand_id
1 'polypeptide(L)' 'MRELRPGVWYWQSPHPDWDEEQWWPALVSSYAIELGDDFLLFDPLSVPDELRERATAVVLTAPYHERD' A
#
# COMPACT_ATOMS: atom_id res chain seq x y z
N MET A 1 10.22 1.99 2.95
CA MET A 1 9.14 2.10 3.96
C MET A 1 9.53 3.12 5.01
N ARG A 2 8.58 3.90 5.53
CA ARG A 2 8.74 4.86 6.62
C ARG A 2 7.51 4.81 7.54
N GLU A 3 7.72 4.75 8.85
CA GLU A 3 6.66 4.99 9.83
C GLU A 3 6.41 6.50 9.95
N LEU A 4 5.19 6.95 9.65
CA LEU A 4 4.82 8.37 9.68
C LEU A 4 4.47 8.84 11.09
N ARG A 5 3.89 7.94 11.88
CA ARG A 5 3.57 8.04 13.30
C ARG A 5 3.40 6.61 13.83
N PRO A 6 3.40 6.39 15.16
CA PRO A 6 3.19 5.07 15.73
C PRO A 6 1.95 4.38 15.12
N GLY A 7 2.15 3.19 14.55
CA GLY A 7 1.07 2.39 13.97
C GLY A 7 0.66 2.77 12.54
N VAL A 8 1.39 3.67 11.87
CA VAL A 8 1.10 4.07 10.48
C VAL A 8 2.37 4.07 9.64
N TRP A 9 2.41 3.18 8.64
CA TRP A 9 3.52 3.04 7.71
C TRP A 9 3.13 3.51 6.31
N TYR A 10 4.12 4.02 5.61
CA TYR A 10 4.04 4.50 4.24
C TYR A 10 5.20 3.96 3.42
N TRP A 11 4.92 3.60 2.18
CA TRP A 11 5.95 3.39 1.17
C TRP A 11 5.41 3.76 -0.21
N GLN A 12 6.32 3.82 -1.18
CA GLN A 12 5.97 3.95 -2.59
C GLN A 12 6.59 2.82 -3.37
N SER A 13 5.95 2.46 -4.47
CA SER A 13 6.50 1.55 -5.46
C SER A 13 6.11 1.97 -6.88
N PRO A 14 6.90 1.60 -7.89
CA PRO A 14 6.48 1.76 -9.28
C PRO A 14 5.18 1.00 -9.52
N HIS A 15 4.20 1.67 -10.12
CA HIS A 15 2.99 0.99 -10.53
C HIS A 15 3.25 0.19 -11.82
N PRO A 16 2.89 -1.10 -11.88
CA PRO A 16 3.27 -1.98 -12.99
C PRO A 16 2.68 -1.54 -14.34
N ASP A 17 1.47 -0.99 -14.35
CA ASP A 17 0.79 -0.51 -15.57
C ASP A 17 0.97 0.99 -15.81
N TRP A 18 1.95 1.64 -15.17
CA TRP A 18 2.22 3.05 -15.42
C TRP A 18 3.03 3.26 -16.70
N ASP A 19 2.68 4.30 -17.43
CA ASP A 19 3.42 4.84 -18.58
C ASP A 19 3.34 6.38 -18.61
N GLU A 20 4.01 7.01 -19.57
CA GLU A 20 4.05 8.46 -19.73
C GLU A 20 2.70 9.10 -20.12
N GLU A 21 1.70 8.31 -20.53
CA GLU A 21 0.37 8.81 -20.87
C GLU A 21 -0.52 8.98 -19.62
N GLN A 22 -0.14 8.39 -18.49
CA GLN A 22 -0.88 8.48 -17.24
C GLN A 22 -0.76 9.87 -16.60
N TRP A 23 -1.90 10.41 -16.14
CA TRP A 23 -1.97 11.70 -15.45
C TRP A 23 -1.49 11.64 -13.98
N TRP A 24 -1.30 10.44 -13.44
CA TRP A 24 -0.87 10.18 -12.07
C TRP A 24 0.61 9.72 -12.04
N PRO A 25 1.31 9.82 -10.90
CA PRO A 25 2.75 9.58 -10.84
C PRO A 25 3.15 8.10 -10.98
N ALA A 26 4.34 7.84 -11.54
CA ALA A 26 4.91 6.49 -11.65
C ALA A 26 5.06 5.77 -10.31
N LEU A 27 5.38 6.52 -9.25
CA LEU A 27 5.48 6.02 -7.89
C LEU A 27 4.17 6.27 -7.15
N VAL A 28 3.42 5.21 -6.91
CA VAL A 28 2.16 5.25 -6.16
C VAL A 28 2.38 4.89 -4.71
N SER A 29 1.54 5.42 -3.83
CA SER A 29 1.63 5.26 -2.39
C SER A 29 0.85 4.04 -1.92
N SER A 30 1.41 3.35 -0.95
CA SER A 30 0.73 2.31 -0.18
C SER A 30 0.93 2.58 1.31
N TYR A 31 0.00 2.10 2.12
CA TYR A 31 0.02 2.33 3.56
C TYR A 31 -0.25 1.05 4.33
N ALA A 32 0.23 1.00 5.57
CA ALA A 32 -0.22 0.04 6.55
C ALA A 32 -0.68 0.78 7.80
N ILE A 33 -1.77 0.30 8.42
CA ILE A 33 -2.34 0.89 9.62
C ILE A 33 -2.60 -0.23 10.63
N GLU A 34 -2.06 -0.07 11.83
CA GLU A 34 -2.38 -0.90 12.98
C GLU A 34 -3.64 -0.37 13.67
N LEU A 35 -4.63 -1.25 13.87
CA LEU A 35 -5.93 -0.93 14.45
C LEU A 35 -6.34 -2.01 15.46
N GLY A 36 -5.92 -1.84 16.73
CA GLY A 36 -6.17 -2.85 17.75
C GLY A 36 -5.43 -4.15 17.41
N ASP A 37 -6.18 -5.24 17.26
CA ASP A 37 -5.61 -6.54 16.86
C ASP A 37 -5.46 -6.69 15.33
N ASP A 38 -6.00 -5.74 14.55
CA ASP A 38 -5.92 -5.75 13.09
C ASP A 38 -4.69 -4.98 12.56
N PHE A 39 -4.18 -5.46 11.44
CA PHE A 39 -3.14 -4.81 10.65
C PHE A 39 -3.61 -4.73 9.19
N LEU A 40 -3.95 -3.53 8.75
CA LEU A 40 -4.59 -3.27 7.46
C LEU A 40 -3.56 -2.76 6.46
N LEU A 41 -3.54 -3.33 5.25
CA LEU A 41 -2.80 -2.78 4.11
C LEU A 41 -3.75 -2.01 3.22
N PHE A 42 -3.39 -0.78 2.85
CA PHE A 42 -4.15 0.07 1.95
C PHE A 42 -3.45 0.15 0.59
N ASP A 43 -4.20 -0.17 -0.46
CA ASP A 43 -3.76 -0.16 -1.86
C ASP A 43 -2.34 -0.73 -2.04
N PRO A 44 -2.05 -1.95 -1.54
CA PRO A 44 -0.69 -2.45 -1.42
C PRO A 44 -0.06 -2.78 -2.78
N LEU A 45 1.08 -2.18 -3.07
CA LEU A 45 2.01 -2.63 -4.11
C LEU A 45 3.41 -2.79 -3.53
N SER A 46 4.10 -3.87 -3.91
CA SER A 46 5.45 -4.20 -3.41
C SER A 46 5.57 -4.12 -1.87
N VAL A 47 4.66 -4.78 -1.16
CA VAL A 47 4.60 -4.75 0.31
C VAL A 47 5.93 -5.20 0.92
N PRO A 48 6.54 -4.44 1.85
CA PRO A 48 7.69 -4.90 2.62
C PRO A 48 7.36 -6.18 3.40
N ASP A 49 8.27 -7.16 3.42
CA ASP A 49 8.01 -8.49 4.01
C ASP A 49 7.55 -8.42 5.47
N GLU A 50 8.18 -7.54 6.26
CA GLU A 50 7.83 -7.29 7.67
C GLU A 50 6.39 -6.77 7.89
N LEU A 51 5.81 -6.09 6.90
CA LEU A 51 4.41 -5.65 6.95
C LEU A 51 3.47 -6.72 6.39
N ARG A 52 3.93 -7.47 5.36
CA ARG A 52 3.14 -8.55 4.74
C ARG A 52 2.83 -9.65 5.75
N GLU A 53 3.80 -10.06 6.55
CA GLU A 53 3.63 -11.11 7.57
C GLU A 53 2.63 -10.73 8.68
N ARG A 54 2.42 -9.42 8.90
CA ARG A 54 1.49 -8.90 9.91
C ARG A 54 0.07 -8.73 9.37
N ALA A 55 -0.10 -8.67 8.05
CA ALA A 55 -1.34 -8.25 7.41
C ALA A 55 -2.51 -9.19 7.72
N THR A 56 -3.60 -8.58 8.19
CA THR A 56 -4.87 -9.26 8.51
C THR A 56 -5.93 -9.01 7.44
N ALA A 57 -5.85 -7.87 6.75
CA ALA A 57 -6.75 -7.52 5.66
C ALA A 57 -6.10 -6.54 4.68
N VAL A 58 -6.66 -6.49 3.47
CA VAL A 58 -6.35 -5.49 2.45
C VAL A 58 -7.58 -4.62 2.23
N VAL A 59 -7.38 -3.31 2.20
CA VAL A 59 -8.40 -2.30 1.89
C VAL A 59 -8.02 -1.66 0.56
N LEU A 60 -8.91 -1.77 -0.41
CA LEU A 60 -8.79 -1.08 -1.68
C LEU A 60 -9.67 0.17 -1.65
N THR A 61 -9.06 1.34 -1.83
CA THR A 61 -9.79 2.63 -1.81
C THR A 61 -10.57 2.89 -3.08
N ALA A 62 -10.22 2.19 -4.18
CA ALA A 62 -10.93 2.22 -5.45
C ALA A 62 -10.91 0.83 -6.13
N PRO A 63 -11.94 0.49 -6.94
CA PRO A 63 -12.00 -0.81 -7.61
C PRO A 63 -10.78 -1.12 -8.49
N TYR A 64 -10.19 -0.11 -9.15
CA TYR A 64 -9.04 -0.28 -10.04
C TYR A 64 -7.69 -0.48 -9.30
N HIS A 65 -7.70 -0.49 -7.97
CA HIS A 65 -6.55 -0.94 -7.17
C HIS A 65 -6.53 -2.45 -6.97
N GLU A 66 -7.59 -3.17 -7.36
CA GLU A 66 -7.59 -4.63 -7.37
C GLU A 66 -6.56 -5.18 -8.37
N ARG A 67 -5.93 -6.29 -8.00
CA ARG A 67 -4.92 -7.00 -8.80
C ARG A 67 -5.14 -8.50 -8.65
N ASP A 68 -5.03 -9.22 -9.75
CA ASP A 68 -5.03 -10.70 -9.81
C ASP A 68 -3.70 -11.32 -9.37
#